data_AF-A0A093E608-F1
#
_entry.id   AF-A0A093E608-F1
#
_cell.length_a   1.000
_cell.length_b   1.000
_cell.length_c   1.000
_cell.angle_alpha   90.00
_cell.angle_beta   90.00
_cell.angle_gamma   90.00
#
_symmetry.space_group_name_H-M   'P 1'
#
loop_
_entity.id
_entity.type
_entity.pdbx_description
1 polymer ?
#
loop_
_entity_poly.entity_id
_entity_poly.type
_entity_poly.pdbx_seq_one_letter_code
_entity_poly.pdbx_strand_id
1 'polypeptide(L)'
;VPVSPGCRYTVLFSHGNAVDLGQMSSFYIGLGTRINCNIFSYDYSGYGVSTGKPSERNLYSDIDAAWQALRTRYGISPENIILYGQSIGTVPTVDLASRYECAAIVLHSPLTSGMRVAFPETKKTYWFDAFPNIEKISKITSPVLIIHGTEDE
;
A
#
# COMPACT_ATOMS: atom_id res chain seq x y z
N VAL A 1 -16.45 6.04 2.07
CA VAL A 1 -16.70 4.95 1.11
C VAL A 1 -17.93 4.19 1.57
N PRO A 2 -19.04 4.16 0.81
CA PRO A 2 -20.14 3.26 1.13
C PRO A 2 -19.66 1.83 0.90
N VAL A 3 -19.73 1.01 1.95
CA VAL A 3 -19.44 -0.43 1.89
C VAL A 3 -20.57 -1.07 1.09
N SER A 4 -20.26 -1.66 -0.06
CA SER A 4 -21.25 -2.44 -0.80
C SER A 4 -21.66 -3.65 0.05
N PRO A 5 -22.95 -3.84 0.40
CA PRO A 5 -23.39 -4.87 1.34
C PRO A 5 -23.06 -6.32 0.94
N GLY A 6 -22.66 -6.56 -0.32
CA GLY A 6 -22.27 -7.87 -0.83
C GLY A 6 -20.76 -8.10 -0.96
N CYS A 7 -19.92 -7.11 -0.64
CA CYS A 7 -18.47 -7.24 -0.74
C CYS A 7 -17.87 -7.75 0.58
N ARG A 8 -17.32 -8.97 0.58
CA ARG A 8 -16.65 -9.56 1.75
C ARG A 8 -15.36 -8.83 2.12
N TYR A 9 -14.59 -8.40 1.12
CA TYR A 9 -13.26 -7.81 1.31
C TYR A 9 -13.25 -6.31 1.02
N THR A 10 -12.39 -5.61 1.75
CA THR A 10 -12.05 -4.20 1.49
C THR A 10 -10.55 -4.10 1.22
N VAL A 11 -10.18 -3.50 0.09
CA VAL A 11 -8.80 -3.22 -0.26
C VAL A 11 -8.41 -1.87 0.32
N LEU A 12 -7.39 -1.85 1.18
CA LEU A 12 -6.66 -0.64 1.55
C LEU A 12 -5.58 -0.40 0.49
N PHE A 13 -5.79 0.58 -0.39
CA PHE A 13 -4.93 0.86 -1.53
C PHE A 13 -3.98 2.02 -1.24
N SER A 14 -2.69 1.78 -1.37
CA SER A 14 -1.60 2.75 -1.31
C SER A 14 -1.10 3.02 -2.74
N HIS A 15 -1.37 4.24 -3.23
CA HIS A 15 -1.14 4.62 -4.62
C HIS A 15 0.33 4.90 -4.97
N GLY A 16 0.60 5.02 -6.27
CA GLY A 16 1.93 5.34 -6.79
C GLY A 16 2.38 6.79 -6.54
N ASN A 17 3.62 7.08 -6.94
CA ASN A 17 4.16 8.44 -6.91
C ASN A 17 3.46 9.33 -7.95
N ALA A 18 3.44 10.64 -7.72
CA ALA A 18 2.91 11.66 -8.64
C ALA A 18 1.47 11.44 -9.15
N VAL A 19 0.64 10.69 -8.41
CA VAL A 19 -0.79 10.55 -8.66
C VAL A 19 -1.62 10.98 -7.45
N ASP A 20 -2.88 11.34 -7.68
CA ASP A 20 -3.86 11.62 -6.62
C ASP A 20 -5.10 10.71 -6.73
N LEU A 21 -5.95 10.73 -5.68
CA LEU A 21 -7.20 9.96 -5.65
C LEU A 21 -8.15 10.25 -6.82
N GLY A 22 -8.18 11.47 -7.33
CA GLY A 22 -9.01 11.87 -8.45
C GLY A 22 -8.56 11.18 -9.74
N GLN A 23 -7.27 11.20 -10.03
CA GLN A 23 -6.67 10.53 -11.19
C GLN A 23 -6.87 9.01 -11.15
N MET A 24 -6.80 8.41 -9.96
CA MET A 24 -6.93 6.96 -9.78
C MET A 24 -8.38 6.48 -9.67
N SER A 25 -9.36 7.39 -9.60
CA SER A 25 -10.77 7.06 -9.35
C SER A 25 -11.36 6.02 -10.32
N SER A 26 -11.11 6.17 -11.62
CA SER A 26 -11.59 5.25 -12.65
C SER A 26 -11.00 3.85 -12.50
N PHE A 27 -9.72 3.78 -12.13
CA PHE A 27 -9.05 2.53 -11.83
C PHE A 27 -9.66 1.85 -10.60
N TYR A 28 -9.90 2.59 -9.51
CA TYR A 28 -10.51 2.03 -8.29
C TYR A 28 -11.92 1.48 -8.52
N ILE A 29 -12.77 2.21 -9.25
CA ILE A 29 -14.11 1.74 -9.61
C ILE A 29 -14.00 0.47 -10.46
N GLY A 30 -13.12 0.48 -11.46
CA GLY A 30 -12.89 -0.66 -12.33
C GLY A 30 -12.34 -1.89 -11.60
N LEU A 31 -11.48 -1.69 -10.60
CA LEU A 31 -10.96 -2.77 -9.77
C LEU A 31 -12.07 -3.33 -8.89
N GLY A 32 -12.68 -2.50 -8.05
CA GLY A 32 -13.70 -2.93 -7.08
C GLY A 32 -14.88 -3.65 -7.73
N THR A 33 -15.33 -3.20 -8.90
CA THR A 33 -16.41 -3.84 -9.65
C THR A 33 -16.03 -5.20 -10.23
N ARG A 34 -14.82 -5.37 -10.75
CA ARG A 34 -14.38 -6.62 -11.39
C ARG A 34 -14.07 -7.73 -10.39
N ILE A 35 -13.54 -7.37 -9.22
CA ILE A 35 -13.17 -8.35 -8.18
C ILE A 35 -14.12 -8.37 -6.97
N ASN A 36 -15.25 -7.65 -7.06
CA ASN A 36 -16.29 -7.57 -6.04
C ASN A 36 -15.73 -7.24 -4.63
N CYS A 37 -15.01 -6.12 -4.54
CA CYS A 37 -14.47 -5.62 -3.28
C CYS A 37 -14.70 -4.12 -3.12
N ASN A 38 -14.70 -3.65 -1.87
CA ASN A 38 -14.65 -2.22 -1.59
C ASN A 38 -13.23 -1.71 -1.76
N ILE A 39 -13.05 -0.50 -2.27
CA ILE A 39 -11.75 0.16 -2.33
C ILE A 39 -11.72 1.32 -1.33
N PHE A 40 -10.74 1.31 -0.44
CA PHE A 40 -10.41 2.39 0.45
C PHE A 40 -9.00 2.89 0.10
N SER A 41 -8.90 4.12 -0.38
CA SER A 41 -7.63 4.76 -0.71
C SER A 41 -7.55 6.10 0.00
N TYR A 42 -6.33 6.61 0.16
CA TYR A 42 -6.00 7.87 0.83
C TYR A 42 -4.90 8.59 0.04
N ASP A 43 -4.85 9.93 0.11
CA ASP A 43 -3.73 10.71 -0.41
C ASP A 43 -2.64 10.85 0.67
N TYR A 44 -1.38 10.68 0.29
CA TYR A 44 -0.24 10.93 1.18
C TYR A 44 -0.15 12.39 1.63
N SER A 45 0.51 12.64 2.76
CA SER A 45 0.82 13.99 3.23
C SER A 45 1.51 14.82 2.13
N GLY A 46 0.90 15.93 1.71
CA GLY A 46 1.36 16.78 0.62
C GLY A 46 0.96 16.37 -0.79
N TYR A 47 0.08 15.36 -0.94
CA TYR A 47 -0.51 14.93 -2.22
C TYR A 47 -1.99 15.30 -2.29
N GLY A 48 -2.51 15.47 -3.52
CA GLY A 48 -3.92 15.74 -3.75
C GLY A 48 -4.44 16.89 -2.88
N VAL A 49 -5.39 16.57 -2.00
CA VAL A 49 -5.95 17.52 -1.02
C VAL A 49 -5.42 17.34 0.41
N SER A 50 -4.52 16.38 0.63
CA SER A 50 -3.88 16.14 1.92
C SER A 50 -2.89 17.25 2.27
N THR A 51 -2.94 17.73 3.51
CA THR A 51 -2.02 18.76 4.02
C THR A 51 -0.65 18.16 4.39
N GLY A 52 0.30 18.99 4.82
CA GLY A 52 1.61 18.54 5.29
C GLY A 52 2.67 18.51 4.18
N LYS A 53 3.68 17.64 4.36
CA LYS A 53 4.81 17.49 3.43
C LYS A 53 5.14 16.01 3.20
N PRO A 54 5.58 15.62 2.00
CA PRO A 54 6.04 14.26 1.74
C PRO A 54 7.28 13.95 2.59
N SER A 55 7.22 12.88 3.37
CA SER A 55 8.37 12.29 4.06
C SER A 55 8.09 10.82 4.37
N GLU A 56 9.14 10.01 4.53
CA GLU A 56 8.98 8.59 4.89
C GLU A 56 8.19 8.40 6.20
N ARG A 57 8.46 9.22 7.22
CA ARG A 57 7.72 9.19 8.48
C ARG A 57 6.23 9.45 8.29
N ASN A 58 5.89 10.44 7.46
CA ASN A 58 4.50 10.76 7.19
C ASN A 58 3.84 9.65 6.36
N LEU A 59 4.55 9.05 5.40
CA LEU A 59 4.06 7.94 4.61
C LEU A 59 3.59 6.76 5.47
N TYR A 60 4.36 6.40 6.49
CA TYR A 60 3.95 5.38 7.48
C TYR A 60 2.77 5.85 8.36
N SER A 61 2.78 7.12 8.76
CA SER A 61 1.70 7.69 9.57
C SER A 61 0.37 7.77 8.80
N ASP A 62 0.44 8.04 7.50
CA ASP A 62 -0.72 8.16 6.60
C ASP A 62 -1.41 6.80 6.44
N ILE A 63 -0.65 5.70 6.23
CA ILE A 63 -1.24 4.36 6.15
C ILE A 63 -1.78 3.90 7.51
N ASP A 64 -1.11 4.25 8.61
CA ASP A 64 -1.60 3.95 9.96
C ASP A 64 -2.94 4.64 10.22
N ALA A 65 -3.09 5.89 9.81
CA ALA A 65 -4.36 6.61 9.92
C ALA A 65 -5.47 5.95 9.08
N ALA A 66 -5.15 5.53 7.85
CA ALA A 66 -6.08 4.81 6.99
C ALA A 66 -6.51 3.44 7.57
N TRP A 67 -5.56 2.67 8.09
CA TRP A 67 -5.79 1.40 8.77
C TRP A 67 -6.69 1.56 10.00
N GLN A 68 -6.41 2.56 10.83
CA GLN A 68 -7.24 2.84 12.01
C GLN A 68 -8.64 3.29 11.61
N ALA A 69 -8.80 4.10 10.56
CA ALA A 69 -10.11 4.49 10.06
C ALA A 69 -10.94 3.27 9.63
N LEU A 70 -10.35 2.33 8.89
CA LEU A 70 -11.03 1.08 8.49
C LEU A 70 -11.51 0.26 9.69
N ARG A 71 -10.67 0.10 10.70
CA ARG A 71 -10.99 -0.74 11.87
C ARG A 71 -11.96 -0.07 12.84
N THR A 72 -11.84 1.22 13.05
CA THR A 72 -12.61 1.94 14.08
C THR A 72 -13.87 2.58 13.51
N ARG A 73 -13.73 3.43 12.49
CA ARG A 73 -14.85 4.18 11.91
C ARG A 73 -15.74 3.31 11.03
N TYR A 74 -15.13 2.39 10.28
CA TYR A 74 -15.87 1.50 9.36
C TYR A 74 -16.08 0.09 9.93
N GLY A 75 -15.51 -0.23 11.10
CA GLY A 75 -15.73 -1.51 11.79
C GLY A 75 -15.25 -2.73 11.01
N ILE A 76 -14.29 -2.57 10.09
CA ILE A 76 -13.81 -3.68 9.25
C ILE A 76 -12.74 -4.45 10.00
N SER A 77 -12.99 -5.74 10.20
CA SER A 77 -12.02 -6.63 10.84
C SER A 77 -10.79 -6.86 9.94
N PRO A 78 -9.57 -6.98 10.51
CA PRO A 78 -8.33 -7.18 9.74
C PRO A 78 -8.37 -8.35 8.74
N GLU A 79 -9.04 -9.45 9.07
CA GLU A 79 -9.21 -10.63 8.23
C GLU A 79 -10.08 -10.40 6.98
N ASN A 80 -10.73 -9.24 6.89
CA ASN A 80 -11.48 -8.78 5.72
C ASN A 80 -10.78 -7.62 4.99
N ILE A 81 -9.57 -7.23 5.41
CA ILE A 81 -8.79 -6.16 4.77
C ILE A 81 -7.67 -6.78 3.93
N ILE A 82 -7.61 -6.39 2.67
CA ILE A 82 -6.49 -6.70 1.77
C ILE A 82 -5.63 -5.44 1.66
N LEU A 83 -4.33 -5.55 1.93
CA LEU A 83 -3.42 -4.44 1.72
C LEU A 83 -2.91 -4.47 0.27
N TYR A 84 -3.00 -3.36 -0.44
CA TYR A 84 -2.52 -3.24 -1.83
C TYR A 84 -1.59 -2.05 -1.95
N GLY A 85 -0.34 -2.28 -2.33
CA GLY A 85 0.62 -1.22 -2.65
C GLY A 85 1.02 -1.24 -4.12
N GLN A 86 1.07 -0.07 -4.74
CA GLN A 86 1.59 0.10 -6.10
C GLN A 86 2.85 0.98 -6.08
N SER A 87 3.93 0.52 -6.71
CA SER A 87 5.20 1.28 -6.80
C SER A 87 5.64 1.76 -5.41
N ILE A 88 5.79 3.07 -5.19
CA ILE A 88 6.13 3.64 -3.87
C ILE A 88 5.13 3.28 -2.77
N GLY A 89 3.86 3.04 -3.10
CA GLY A 89 2.84 2.61 -2.15
C GLY A 89 3.09 1.22 -1.55
N THR A 90 4.00 0.42 -2.13
CA THR A 90 4.44 -0.85 -1.53
C THR A 90 5.23 -0.65 -0.23
N VAL A 91 5.89 0.49 -0.06
CA VAL A 91 6.65 0.83 1.14
C VAL A 91 5.77 0.86 2.40
N PRO A 92 4.73 1.72 2.50
CA PRO A 92 3.89 1.75 3.68
C PRO A 92 3.08 0.46 3.83
N THR A 93 2.73 -0.19 2.71
CA THR A 93 2.00 -1.47 2.70
C THR A 93 2.80 -2.57 3.40
N VAL A 94 4.07 -2.74 3.05
CA VAL A 94 4.96 -3.74 3.66
C VAL A 94 5.23 -3.41 5.13
N ASP A 95 5.41 -2.12 5.46
CA ASP A 95 5.59 -1.70 6.86
C ASP A 95 4.38 -2.08 7.73
N LEU A 96 3.16 -1.75 7.29
CA LEU A 96 1.95 -2.06 8.01
C LEU A 96 1.75 -3.59 8.13
N ALA A 97 1.95 -4.31 7.03
CA ALA A 97 1.85 -5.77 6.99
C ALA A 97 2.85 -6.49 7.92
N SER A 98 4.01 -5.88 8.17
CA SER A 98 5.00 -6.44 9.09
C SER A 98 4.61 -6.32 10.57
N ARG A 99 3.59 -5.50 10.87
CA ARG A 99 3.09 -5.21 12.22
C ARG A 99 1.71 -5.82 12.50
N TYR A 100 0.91 -6.07 11.46
CA TYR A 100 -0.46 -6.55 11.59
C TYR A 100 -0.77 -7.66 10.58
N GLU A 101 -1.49 -8.67 11.05
CA GLU A 101 -2.09 -9.66 10.15
C GLU A 101 -3.32 -9.07 9.44
N CYS A 102 -3.45 -9.41 8.17
CA CYS A 102 -4.56 -9.04 7.30
C CYS A 102 -4.95 -10.21 6.39
N ALA A 103 -6.02 -10.06 5.61
CA ALA A 103 -6.53 -11.11 4.74
C ALA A 103 -5.50 -11.57 3.70
N ALA A 104 -4.84 -10.61 3.06
CA ALA A 104 -3.81 -10.81 2.05
C ALA A 104 -3.09 -9.50 1.74
N ILE A 105 -1.95 -9.58 1.08
CA ILE A 105 -1.15 -8.45 0.63
C ILE A 105 -0.90 -8.58 -0.87
N VAL A 106 -1.07 -7.49 -1.60
CA VAL A 106 -0.74 -7.38 -3.03
C VAL A 106 0.30 -6.29 -3.20
N LEU A 107 1.46 -6.67 -3.75
CA LEU A 107 2.54 -5.77 -4.09
C LEU A 107 2.66 -5.67 -5.61
N HIS A 108 2.36 -4.52 -6.17
CA HIS A 108 2.39 -4.28 -7.61
C HIS A 108 3.58 -3.38 -7.98
N SER A 109 4.50 -3.93 -8.77
CA SER A 109 5.81 -3.36 -9.10
C SER A 109 6.51 -2.81 -7.86
N PRO A 110 6.77 -3.67 -6.84
CA PRO A 110 7.35 -3.21 -5.58
C PRO A 110 8.75 -2.65 -5.75
N LEU A 111 9.04 -1.60 -4.99
CA LEU A 111 10.41 -1.11 -4.83
C LEU A 111 11.13 -2.05 -3.85
N THR A 112 12.25 -2.64 -4.30
CA THR A 112 13.11 -3.51 -3.47
C THR A 112 13.81 -2.71 -2.36
N SER A 113 14.31 -1.52 -2.70
CA SER A 113 14.70 -0.42 -1.79
C SER A 113 15.03 0.85 -2.59
N GLY A 114 15.08 2.02 -1.96
CA GLY A 114 15.46 3.28 -2.61
C GLY A 114 16.86 3.25 -3.22
N MET A 115 17.82 2.58 -2.57
CA MET A 115 19.16 2.36 -3.12
C MET A 115 19.16 1.40 -4.28
N ARG A 116 18.30 0.38 -4.32
CA ARG A 116 18.25 -0.60 -5.43
C ARG A 116 17.52 -0.04 -6.65
N VAL A 117 16.60 0.89 -6.45
CA VAL A 117 16.01 1.67 -7.54
C VAL A 117 17.05 2.60 -8.17
N ALA A 118 17.92 3.22 -7.36
CA ALA A 118 19.00 4.07 -7.88
C ALA A 118 20.23 3.27 -8.37
N PHE A 119 20.47 2.08 -7.82
CA PHE A 119 21.65 1.24 -8.06
C PHE A 119 21.28 -0.26 -8.01
N PRO A 120 20.81 -0.85 -9.13
CA PRO A 120 20.25 -2.21 -9.20
C PRO A 120 21.19 -3.33 -8.70
N GLU A 121 22.51 -3.16 -8.88
CA GLU A 121 23.56 -4.11 -8.47
C GLU A 121 23.81 -4.17 -6.94
N THR A 122 23.13 -3.33 -6.15
CA THR A 122 23.42 -3.17 -4.72
C THR A 122 22.91 -4.34 -3.89
N LYS A 123 23.82 -5.25 -3.50
CA LYS A 123 23.50 -6.44 -2.68
C LYS A 123 23.39 -6.18 -1.18
N LYS A 124 23.78 -5.00 -0.68
CA LYS A 124 23.74 -4.64 0.76
C LYS A 124 22.67 -3.59 1.05
N THR A 125 21.90 -3.81 2.10
CA THR A 125 21.02 -2.77 2.68
C THR A 125 21.89 -1.86 3.54
N TYR A 126 21.96 -0.57 3.20
CA TYR A 126 22.72 0.42 3.98
C TYR A 126 21.82 1.13 4.99
N TRP A 127 22.39 1.70 6.05
CA TRP A 127 21.60 2.39 7.10
C TRP A 127 20.90 3.67 6.60
N PHE A 128 21.31 4.20 5.45
CA PHE A 128 20.68 5.32 4.73
C PHE A 128 19.83 4.84 3.53
N ASP A 129 19.64 3.53 3.38
CA ASP A 129 18.78 2.98 2.34
C ASP A 129 17.32 3.27 2.71
N ALA A 130 16.70 4.17 1.96
CA ALA A 130 15.28 4.43 2.13
C ALA A 130 14.51 3.15 1.81
N PHE A 131 13.59 2.76 2.70
CA PHE A 131 12.65 1.66 2.46
C PHE A 131 13.27 0.25 2.36
N PRO A 132 13.89 -0.30 3.43
CA PRO A 132 14.40 -1.67 3.44
C PRO A 132 13.27 -2.71 3.55
N ASN A 133 12.38 -2.75 2.55
CA ASN A 133 11.24 -3.67 2.48
C ASN A 133 11.67 -5.15 2.60
N ILE A 134 12.89 -5.48 2.15
CA ILE A 134 13.50 -6.82 2.21
C ILE A 134 13.63 -7.36 3.65
N GLU A 135 13.84 -6.49 4.64
CA GLU A 135 13.98 -6.94 6.03
C GLU A 135 12.61 -7.16 6.68
N LYS A 136 11.62 -6.37 6.28
CA LYS A 136 10.26 -6.38 6.83
C LYS A 136 9.41 -7.51 6.26
N ILE A 137 9.64 -7.92 5.00
CA ILE A 137 8.85 -8.97 4.35
C ILE A 137 8.93 -10.32 5.08
N SER A 138 10.06 -10.60 5.75
CA SER A 138 10.26 -11.81 6.56
C SER A 138 9.33 -11.93 7.77
N LYS A 139 8.74 -10.80 8.21
CA LYS A 139 7.83 -10.73 9.36
C LYS A 139 6.36 -10.88 8.97
N ILE A 140 6.07 -10.87 7.66
CA ILE A 140 4.71 -10.95 7.15
C ILE A 140 4.25 -12.40 7.20
N THR A 141 3.15 -12.66 7.91
CA THR A 141 2.51 -13.98 8.02
C THR A 141 1.32 -14.14 7.06
N SER A 142 0.71 -13.03 6.63
CA SER A 142 -0.39 -13.01 5.67
C SER A 142 0.05 -13.49 4.28
N PRO A 143 -0.86 -14.09 3.48
CA PRO A 143 -0.58 -14.45 2.09
C PRO A 143 -0.16 -13.23 1.26
N VAL A 144 0.92 -13.36 0.48
CA VAL A 144 1.46 -12.27 -0.36
C VAL A 144 1.40 -12.66 -1.85
N LEU A 145 0.85 -11.76 -2.65
CA LEU A 145 0.95 -11.77 -4.11
C LEU A 145 1.90 -10.65 -4.56
N ILE A 146 2.88 -10.99 -5.40
CA ILE A 146 3.77 -10.02 -6.02
C ILE A 146 3.50 -10.01 -7.53
N ILE A 147 3.24 -8.83 -8.08
CA ILE A 147 3.03 -8.57 -9.51
C ILE A 147 4.17 -7.67 -9.96
N HIS A 148 4.88 -8.05 -11.03
CA HIS A 148 5.98 -7.26 -11.58
C HIS A 148 5.95 -7.36 -13.11
N GLY A 149 6.30 -6.27 -13.80
CA GLY A 149 6.46 -6.28 -15.24
C GLY A 149 7.68 -7.10 -15.65
N THR A 150 7.62 -7.80 -16.78
CA THR A 150 8.79 -8.50 -17.33
C THR A 150 9.83 -7.54 -17.92
N GLU A 151 9.46 -6.28 -18.10
CA GLU A 151 10.28 -5.20 -18.69
C GLU A 151 10.44 -4.01 -17.72
N ASP A 152 10.15 -4.19 -16.42
CA ASP A 152 10.53 -3.21 -15.40
C ASP A 152 12.06 -3.31 -15.22
N GLU A 153 12.80 -2.22 -15.49
CA GLU A 153 14.22 -2.05 -15.12
C GLU A 153 14.38 -1.49 -13.70
#